data_AF-A0A8C0GAK2-F1
#
_entry.id   AF-A0A8C0GAK2-F1
#
_cell.length_a   1.000
_cell.length_b   1.000
_cell.length_c   1.000
_cell.angle_alpha   90.00
_cell.angle_beta   90.00
_cell.angle_gamma   90.00
#
_symmetry.space_group_name_H-M   'P 1'
#
loop_
_entity.id
_entity.type
_entity.pdbx_description
1 polymer ?
#
loop_
_entity_poly.entity_id
_entity_poly.type
_entity_poly.pdbx_seq_one_letter_code
_entity_poly.pdbx_strand_id
1 'polypeptide(L)'
;LLMYDLGAWMPNFPSSMRNPPPQAKGTSSLESYLDTIPEVNTTSLAIFQGALFPGRGLRSLGTYPDEHFTEEEPKQLIKAFQGRLAQISQGIQERNKSLPIPYRYLDPCQIENSTSI
;
A
#
# COMPACT_ATOMS: atom_id res chain seq x y z
N LEU A 1 1.62 2.28 3.53
CA LEU A 1 0.52 3.21 3.17
C LEU A 1 -0.77 2.48 2.81
N LEU A 2 -0.80 1.64 1.76
CA LEU A 2 -2.01 0.87 1.36
C LEU A 2 -2.72 0.17 2.53
N MET A 3 -1.96 -0.52 3.40
CA MET A 3 -2.52 -1.25 4.54
C MET A 3 -3.24 -0.31 5.53
N TYR A 4 -2.74 0.90 5.73
CA TYR A 4 -3.38 1.89 6.58
C TYR A 4 -4.56 2.55 5.88
N ASP A 5 -4.41 2.94 4.61
CA ASP A 5 -5.45 3.62 3.83
C ASP A 5 -6.73 2.77 3.70
N LEU A 6 -6.60 1.45 3.62
CA LEU A 6 -7.74 0.51 3.58
C LEU A 6 -8.12 -0.04 4.96
N GLY A 7 -7.16 -0.21 5.87
CA GLY A 7 -7.34 -0.86 7.17
C GLY A 7 -7.72 0.07 8.32
N ALA A 8 -7.54 1.39 8.18
CA ALA A 8 -7.92 2.36 9.21
C ALA A 8 -9.43 2.36 9.47
N TRP A 9 -10.25 2.04 8.45
CA TRP A 9 -11.68 1.79 8.61
C TRP A 9 -11.93 0.29 8.79
N MET A 10 -11.96 -0.16 10.05
CA MET A 10 -12.02 -1.59 10.41
C MET A 10 -13.13 -2.39 9.70
N PRO A 11 -14.38 -1.89 9.52
CA PRO A 11 -15.41 -2.63 8.77
C PRO A 11 -15.03 -3.01 7.33
N ASN A 12 -14.12 -2.26 6.70
CA ASN A 12 -13.63 -2.54 5.35
C ASN A 12 -12.54 -3.62 5.33
N PHE A 13 -11.76 -3.75 6.41
CA PHE A 13 -10.67 -4.71 6.50
C PHE A 13 -10.48 -5.22 7.94
N PRO A 14 -11.43 -6.02 8.45
CA PRO A 14 -11.33 -6.57 9.80
C PRO A 14 -10.17 -7.56 9.87
N SER A 15 -9.31 -7.40 10.88
CA SER A 15 -8.16 -8.28 11.08
C SER A 15 -8.53 -9.69 11.55
N SER A 16 -9.76 -9.87 12.04
CA SER A 16 -10.29 -11.15 12.52
C SER A 16 -11.82 -11.13 12.53
N MET A 17 -12.43 -12.29 12.77
CA MET A 17 -13.87 -12.43 13.01
C MET A 17 -14.05 -13.31 14.26
N ARG A 18 -14.92 -12.91 15.18
CA ARG A 18 -15.16 -13.60 16.46
C ARG A 18 -16.17 -14.74 16.36
N ASN A 19 -17.02 -14.72 15.32
CA ASN A 19 -18.06 -15.71 15.07
C ASN A 19 -17.91 -16.36 13.69
N PRO A 20 -18.43 -17.59 13.51
CA PRO A 20 -18.42 -18.26 12.21
C PRO A 20 -19.32 -17.54 11.19
N PRO A 21 -19.14 -17.80 9.88
CA PRO A 21 -20.03 -17.28 8.85
C PRO A 21 -21.49 -17.70 9.07
N PRO A 22 -22.48 -16.84 8.77
CA PRO A 22 -23.89 -17.19 8.84
C PRO A 22 -24.22 -18.40 7.94
N GLN A 23 -25.05 -19.31 8.44
CA GLN A 23 -25.44 -20.54 7.72
C GLN A 23 -26.75 -20.41 6.93
N ALA A 24 -27.47 -19.29 7.10
CA ALA A 24 -28.72 -19.00 6.41
C ALA A 24 -28.84 -17.49 6.12
N LYS A 25 -29.71 -17.14 5.16
CA LYS A 25 -30.01 -15.74 4.82
C LYS A 25 -30.99 -15.14 5.83
N GLY A 26 -30.94 -13.82 6.02
CA GLY A 26 -31.91 -13.08 6.84
C GLY A 26 -31.72 -13.24 8.35
N THR A 27 -30.64 -13.88 8.80
CA THR A 27 -30.35 -14.10 10.23
C THR A 27 -29.46 -13.03 10.86
N SER A 28 -28.86 -12.15 10.05
CA SER A 28 -27.94 -11.12 10.54
C SER A 28 -28.68 -9.89 11.04
N SER A 29 -28.27 -9.39 12.21
CA SER A 29 -28.67 -8.10 12.77
C SER A 29 -27.45 -7.19 12.98
N LEU A 30 -27.68 -5.91 13.30
CA LEU A 30 -26.58 -5.02 13.71
C LEU A 30 -25.85 -5.56 14.95
N GLU A 31 -26.59 -6.11 15.91
CA GLU A 31 -26.04 -6.71 17.12
C GLU A 31 -25.13 -7.91 16.78
N SER A 32 -25.61 -8.86 15.97
CA SER A 32 -24.79 -10.01 15.57
C SER A 32 -23.57 -9.58 14.76
N TYR A 33 -23.68 -8.50 13.99
CA TYR A 33 -22.55 -7.92 13.24
C TYR A 33 -21.49 -7.34 14.18
N LEU A 34 -21.90 -6.51 15.14
CA LEU A 34 -21.01 -5.93 16.15
C LEU A 34 -20.36 -7.02 17.03
N ASP A 35 -21.08 -8.11 17.30
CA ASP A 35 -20.54 -9.27 18.02
C ASP A 35 -19.53 -10.07 17.16
N THR A 36 -19.63 -10.02 15.83
CA THR A 36 -18.76 -10.78 14.92
C THR A 36 -17.46 -10.05 14.58
N ILE A 37 -17.48 -8.72 14.40
CA ILE A 37 -16.28 -7.96 14.06
C ILE A 37 -15.29 -7.90 15.25
N PRO A 38 -14.00 -7.56 15.01
CA PRO A 38 -13.00 -7.48 16.07
C PRO A 38 -13.39 -6.51 17.19
N GLU A 39 -12.92 -6.82 18.41
CA GLU A 39 -13.04 -5.93 19.56
C GLU A 39 -12.16 -4.68 19.41
N VAL A 40 -12.40 -3.70 20.28
CA VAL A 40 -11.68 -2.42 20.28
C VAL A 40 -10.17 -2.60 20.45
N ASN A 41 -9.75 -3.50 21.33
CA ASN A 41 -8.33 -3.81 21.57
C ASN A 41 -7.64 -4.40 20.31
N THR A 42 -8.25 -5.40 19.67
CA THR A 42 -7.76 -6.04 18.45
C THR A 42 -7.74 -5.04 17.30
N THR A 43 -8.80 -4.26 17.14
CA THR A 43 -8.91 -3.20 16.14
C THR A 43 -7.81 -2.16 16.32
N SER A 44 -7.62 -1.68 17.56
CA SER A 44 -6.62 -0.66 17.88
C SER A 44 -5.21 -1.17 17.58
N LEU A 45 -4.91 -2.43 17.93
CA LEU A 45 -3.61 -3.04 17.64
C LEU A 45 -3.37 -3.15 16.12
N ALA A 46 -4.36 -3.59 15.35
CA ALA A 46 -4.25 -3.70 13.89
C ALA A 46 -4.04 -2.34 13.21
N ILE A 47 -4.81 -1.32 13.60
CA ILE A 47 -4.65 0.05 13.09
C ILE A 47 -3.28 0.62 13.47
N PHE A 48 -2.85 0.42 14.72
CA PHE A 48 -1.54 0.87 15.19
C PHE A 48 -0.41 0.22 14.39
N GLN A 49 -0.46 -1.10 14.19
CA GLN A 49 0.49 -1.81 13.32
C GLN A 49 0.49 -1.18 11.92
N GLY A 50 -0.68 -0.99 11.29
CA GLY A 50 -0.83 -0.29 10.00
C GLY A 50 -0.14 1.07 9.93
N ALA A 51 -0.23 1.85 11.02
CA ALA A 51 0.37 3.18 11.12
C ALA A 51 1.89 3.17 11.30
N LEU A 52 2.50 2.05 11.69
CA LEU A 52 3.95 1.88 11.81
C LEU A 52 4.64 1.53 10.48
N PHE A 53 3.88 1.10 9.47
CA PHE A 53 4.40 0.74 8.14
C PHE A 53 4.43 1.84 7.06
N PRO A 54 4.33 3.17 7.32
CA PRO A 54 4.65 4.12 6.27
C PRO A 54 6.16 4.13 6.06
N GLY A 55 6.62 3.25 5.16
CA GLY A 55 7.91 3.37 4.49
C GLY A 55 7.96 4.74 3.81
N ARG A 56 8.64 5.68 4.47
CA ARG A 56 8.91 7.00 3.93
C ARG A 56 10.41 7.23 4.03
N GLY A 57 11.06 7.10 2.87
CA GLY A 57 12.51 7.12 2.74
C GLY A 57 13.07 5.73 3.06
N LEU A 58 13.86 5.11 2.20
CA LEU A 58 15.00 5.68 1.50
C LEU A 58 15.11 5.00 0.12
N ARG A 59 15.25 5.78 -0.96
CA ARG A 59 15.56 5.32 -2.34
C ARG A 59 14.38 4.71 -3.12
N SER A 60 13.77 5.55 -3.95
CA SER A 60 12.80 5.10 -4.94
C SER A 60 13.43 4.19 -5.99
N LEU A 61 12.61 3.36 -6.61
CA LEU A 61 12.98 2.45 -7.68
C LEU A 61 13.82 3.16 -8.75
N GLY A 62 14.94 2.56 -9.13
CA GLY A 62 15.85 3.11 -10.12
C GLY A 62 16.83 4.15 -9.58
N THR A 63 16.76 4.52 -8.31
CA THR A 63 17.74 5.41 -7.66
C THR A 63 18.86 4.58 -7.03
N TYR A 64 20.04 4.58 -7.66
CA TYR A 64 21.21 3.83 -7.21
C TYR A 64 22.34 4.79 -6.83
N PRO A 65 22.39 5.30 -5.58
CA PRO A 65 23.46 6.21 -5.17
C PRO A 65 24.80 5.49 -4.92
N ASP A 66 24.76 4.17 -4.68
CA ASP A 66 25.97 3.35 -4.55
C ASP A 66 26.39 2.87 -5.95
N GLU A 67 27.45 3.45 -6.51
CA GLU A 67 27.95 3.12 -7.85
C GLU A 67 28.74 1.81 -7.86
N HIS A 68 28.03 0.70 -8.06
CA HIS A 68 28.65 -0.61 -8.27
C HIS A 68 29.06 -0.85 -9.73
N PHE A 69 28.27 -0.34 -10.67
CA PHE A 69 28.62 -0.32 -12.09
C PHE A 69 29.38 0.96 -12.42
N THR A 70 30.60 0.80 -12.91
CA THR A 70 31.50 1.93 -13.20
C THR A 70 31.62 2.18 -14.70
N GLU A 71 31.31 1.16 -15.50
CA GLU A 71 31.34 1.15 -16.95
C GLU A 71 30.23 2.03 -17.54
N GLU A 72 30.51 2.64 -18.71
CA GLU A 72 29.59 3.57 -19.37
C GLU A 72 28.29 2.92 -19.84
N GLU A 73 28.36 1.70 -20.38
CA GLU A 73 27.19 1.02 -20.94
C GLU A 73 26.11 0.72 -19.86
N PRO A 74 26.42 0.09 -18.71
CA PRO A 74 25.48 -0.04 -17.60
C PRO A 74 24.91 1.29 -17.11
N LYS A 75 25.74 2.35 -17.02
CA LYS A 75 25.27 3.69 -16.61
C LYS A 75 24.25 4.27 -17.59
N GLN A 76 24.44 4.07 -18.90
CA GLN A 76 23.48 4.47 -19.92
C GLN A 76 22.16 3.69 -19.82
N LEU A 77 22.22 2.39 -19.56
CA LEU A 77 21.03 1.55 -19.35
C LEU A 77 20.25 1.97 -18.10
N ILE A 78 20.94 2.28 -16.99
CA ILE A 78 20.33 2.81 -15.77
C ILE A 78 19.61 4.13 -16.06
N LYS A 79 20.25 5.05 -16.80
CA LYS A 79 19.64 6.33 -17.18
C LYS A 79 18.41 6.14 -18.06
N ALA A 80 18.44 5.20 -19.01
CA ALA A 80 17.29 4.87 -19.84
C ALA A 80 16.13 4.29 -19.01
N PHE A 81 16.43 3.42 -18.05
CA PHE A 81 15.46 2.87 -17.10
C PHE A 81 14.82 3.98 -16.25
N GLN A 82 15.61 4.87 -15.66
CA GLN A 82 15.13 6.03 -14.91
C GLN A 82 14.23 6.95 -15.76
N GLY A 83 14.62 7.21 -17.01
CA GLY A 83 13.80 7.97 -17.96
C GLY A 83 12.45 7.31 -18.23
N ARG A 84 12.41 5.99 -18.35
CA ARG A 84 11.16 5.24 -18.51
C ARG A 84 10.28 5.30 -17.26
N LEU A 85 10.87 5.19 -16.06
CA LEU A 85 10.14 5.32 -14.80
C LEU A 85 9.51 6.72 -14.65
N ALA A 86 10.22 7.77 -15.02
CA ALA A 86 9.69 9.14 -15.02
C ALA A 86 8.47 9.29 -15.95
N GLN A 87 8.52 8.72 -17.16
CA GLN A 87 7.37 8.72 -18.07
C GLN A 87 6.16 7.98 -17.49
N ILE A 88 6.39 6.84 -16.85
CA ILE A 88 5.33 6.06 -16.19
C ILE A 88 4.72 6.86 -15.03
N SER A 89 5.55 7.46 -14.18
CA SER A 89 5.10 8.30 -13.06
C SER A 89 4.22 9.46 -13.55
N GLN A 90 4.66 10.17 -14.60
CA GLN A 90 3.87 11.25 -15.20
C GLN A 90 2.51 10.74 -15.71
N GLY A 91 2.47 9.60 -16.40
CA GLY A 91 1.23 8.99 -16.86
C GLY A 91 0.28 8.60 -15.72
N ILE A 92 0.82 8.07 -14.61
CA ILE A 92 0.05 7.74 -13.41
C ILE A 92 -0.50 9.01 -12.76
N GLN A 93 0.30 10.06 -12.63
CA GLN A 93 -0.12 11.34 -12.06
C GLN A 93 -1.24 11.97 -12.88
N GLU A 94 -1.13 11.98 -14.21
CA GLU A 94 -2.17 12.50 -15.09
C GLU A 94 -3.47 11.70 -14.97
N ARG A 95 -3.39 10.36 -15.07
CA ARG A 95 -4.54 9.47 -14.88
C ARG A 95 -5.21 9.70 -13.53
N ASN A 96 -4.43 9.88 -12.48
CA ASN A 96 -4.94 10.07 -11.12
C ASN A 96 -5.72 11.38 -10.92
N LYS A 97 -5.53 12.40 -11.76
CA LYS A 97 -6.30 13.66 -11.68
C LYS A 97 -7.79 13.45 -11.99
N SER A 98 -8.12 12.47 -12.81
CA SER A 98 -9.51 12.18 -13.19
C SER A 98 -10.20 11.15 -12.29
N LEU A 99 -9.50 10.59 -11.30
CA LEU A 99 -10.05 9.57 -10.42
C LEU A 99 -10.57 10.18 -9.11
N PRO A 100 -11.75 9.76 -8.62
CA PRO A 100 -12.26 10.19 -7.32
C PRO A 100 -11.36 9.71 -6.17
N ILE A 101 -10.74 8.53 -6.33
CA ILE A 101 -9.76 7.97 -5.41
C ILE A 101 -8.49 7.65 -6.22
N PRO A 102 -7.43 8.47 -6.10
CA PRO A 102 -6.18 8.27 -6.83
C PRO A 102 -5.45 6.98 -6.40
N TYR A 103 -4.96 6.21 -7.37
CA TYR A 103 -4.13 5.04 -7.10
C TYR A 103 -2.64 5.41 -7.21
N ARG A 104 -1.96 5.52 -6.07
CA ARG A 104 -0.57 6.02 -5.97
C ARG A 104 0.47 4.94 -5.64
N TYR A 105 0.03 3.75 -5.24
CA TYR A 105 0.91 2.74 -4.64
C TYR A 105 1.96 2.16 -5.61
N LEU A 106 1.70 2.23 -6.93
CA LEU A 106 2.65 1.81 -7.96
C LEU A 106 3.23 2.98 -8.77
N ASP A 107 3.11 4.21 -8.27
CA ASP A 107 3.91 5.30 -8.81
C ASP A 107 5.39 5.00 -8.52
N PRO A 108 6.29 4.98 -9.53
CA PRO A 108 7.72 4.71 -9.32
C PRO A 108 8.36 5.53 -8.20
N CYS A 109 7.88 6.75 -7.94
CA CYS A 109 8.34 7.59 -6.85
C CYS A 109 7.95 7.07 -5.44
N GLN A 110 7.00 6.14 -5.35
CA GLN A 110 6.48 5.55 -4.12
C GLN A 110 6.95 4.09 -3.92
N ILE A 111 7.65 3.51 -4.90
CA ILE A 111 8.16 2.13 -4.84
C ILE A 111 9.62 2.17 -4.37
N GLU A 112 9.97 1.39 -3.35
CA GLU A 112 11.35 1.21 -2.90
C GLU A 112 12.14 0.26 -3.82
N ASN A 113 13.46 0.41 -3.89
CA ASN A 113 14.32 -0.53 -4.63
C ASN A 113 14.32 -1.96 -4.06
N SER A 114 14.02 -2.11 -2.77
CA SER A 114 14.06 -3.39 -2.05
C SER A 114 13.01 -3.41 -0.94
N THR A 115 12.79 -4.57 -0.34
CA THR A 115 11.94 -4.72 0.86
C THR A 115 12.75 -4.34 2.10
N SER A 116 12.50 -3.17 2.67
CA SER A 116 13.27 -2.63 3.80
C SER A 116 12.46 -2.39 5.08
N ILE A 117 11.17 -2.75 5.06
CA ILE A 117 10.20 -2.60 6.15
C ILE A 117 9.26 -3.81 6.20
#